data_AF-F0ZSX2-F1
#
_entry.id   AF-F0ZSX2-F1
#
_cell.length_a   1.000
_cell.length_b   1.000
_cell.length_c   1.000
_cell.angle_alpha   90.00
_cell.angle_beta   90.00
_cell.angle_gamma   90.00
#
_symmetry.space_group_name_H-M   'P 1'
#
loop_
_entity.id
_entity.type
_entity.pdbx_description
1 polymer ?
#
loop_
_entity_poly.entity_id
_entity_poly.type
_entity_poly.pdbx_seq_one_letter_code
_entity_poly.pdbx_strand_id
1 'polypeptide(L)'
;MENDIFLDPLTLEVMIEPVISKCGHSFSKESITEWLLKKKTCPICNNSLQVDELTPNYTLRDIIKHMESQPQQSQPQQHDQNQKSIHQPQQLQTQEASVILERATRDDIFMKFFFGNVSYKITAGQWFCEKMLAYAVTKARVWGVFEADKTISGVMVVQPPHDVNGISIAQMVKVGMLGAPFHLGFGPLTRILKSSDFAERIHRKEMGEKNHYYLNCIAIDPKLRRAGRGRELIKKLLDIVDSQEDVSVYTECDLEFSEFFKKQGFAMSRYYKQHNKEEAPFFYTMIRSKDKKINNNSSI
;
A
#
# COMPACT_ATOMS: atom_id res chain seq x y z
N MET A 1 18.29 9.97 -2.37
CA MET A 1 18.97 8.76 -2.90
C MET A 1 20.11 8.39 -1.94
N GLU A 2 19.83 8.18 -0.65
CA GLU A 2 20.90 8.10 0.38
C GLU A 2 20.88 6.83 1.24
N ASN A 3 19.93 5.89 1.04
CA ASN A 3 19.82 4.69 1.90
C ASN A 3 20.37 3.40 1.29
N ASP A 4 20.81 3.40 0.03
CA ASP A 4 21.24 2.16 -0.66
C ASP A 4 22.59 1.63 -0.15
N ILE A 5 23.37 2.45 0.58
CA ILE A 5 24.69 2.06 1.11
C ILE A 5 24.62 1.05 2.26
N PHE A 6 23.46 0.91 2.91
CA PHE A 6 23.25 -0.01 4.02
C PHE A 6 22.54 -1.30 3.61
N LEU A 7 22.09 -1.38 2.35
CA LEU A 7 21.34 -2.53 1.85
C LEU A 7 22.29 -3.55 1.26
N ASP A 8 22.04 -4.82 1.57
CA ASP A 8 22.73 -5.95 0.98
C ASP A 8 22.40 -6.04 -0.53
N PRO A 9 23.40 -6.03 -1.43
CA PRO A 9 23.17 -6.16 -2.87
C PRO A 9 22.47 -7.46 -3.29
N LEU A 10 22.53 -8.52 -2.47
CA LEU A 10 21.91 -9.82 -2.76
C LEU A 10 20.47 -9.91 -2.27
N THR A 11 20.16 -9.38 -1.09
CA THR A 11 18.82 -9.51 -0.46
C THR A 11 17.99 -8.23 -0.53
N LEU A 12 18.64 -7.08 -0.74
CA LEU A 12 18.07 -5.73 -0.70
C LEU A 12 17.47 -5.36 0.66
N GLU A 13 17.85 -6.07 1.73
CA GLU A 13 17.53 -5.75 3.12
C GLU A 13 18.73 -5.08 3.81
N VAL A 14 18.53 -4.45 4.97
CA VAL A 14 19.64 -3.86 5.75
C VAL A 14 20.66 -4.96 6.09
N MET A 15 21.94 -4.70 5.85
CA MET A 15 22.98 -5.72 6.05
C MET A 15 23.06 -6.19 7.50
N ILE A 16 22.93 -7.50 7.70
CA ILE A 16 23.12 -8.15 9.00
C ILE A 16 24.53 -8.73 9.05
N GLU A 17 25.28 -8.38 10.11
CA GLU A 17 26.71 -8.71 10.24
C GLU A 17 27.51 -8.37 8.96
N PRO A 18 27.55 -7.10 8.52
CA PRO A 18 28.13 -6.75 7.24
C PRO A 18 29.60 -7.20 7.13
N VAL A 19 29.94 -7.81 6.00
CA VAL A 19 31.30 -8.19 5.61
C VAL A 19 31.67 -7.47 4.34
N ILE A 20 32.94 -7.11 4.18
CA ILE A 20 33.51 -6.49 2.99
C ILE A 20 34.47 -7.44 2.30
N SER A 21 34.31 -7.54 0.99
CA SER A 21 35.17 -8.33 0.10
C SER A 21 36.46 -7.59 -0.26
N LYS A 22 37.49 -8.31 -0.72
CA LYS A 22 38.76 -7.70 -1.23
C LYS A 22 38.57 -6.68 -2.36
N CYS A 23 37.44 -6.72 -3.06
CA CYS A 23 37.09 -5.76 -4.11
C CYS A 23 36.27 -4.56 -3.63
N GLY A 24 36.09 -4.41 -2.30
CA GLY A 24 35.48 -3.22 -1.69
C GLY A 24 33.95 -3.27 -1.54
N HIS A 25 33.28 -4.33 -2.00
CA HIS A 25 31.83 -4.45 -1.88
C HIS A 25 31.42 -5.12 -0.56
N SER A 26 30.38 -4.59 0.09
CA SER A 26 29.83 -5.10 1.35
C SER A 26 28.52 -5.86 1.15
N PHE A 27 28.31 -6.89 1.98
CA PHE A 27 27.14 -7.78 1.95
C PHE A 27 26.80 -8.22 3.38
N SER A 28 25.59 -8.75 3.62
CA SER A 28 25.33 -9.52 4.84
C SER A 28 26.16 -10.80 4.80
N LYS A 29 26.71 -11.22 5.95
CA LYS A 29 27.56 -12.40 6.02
C LYS A 29 26.89 -13.67 5.49
N GLU A 30 25.63 -13.91 5.85
CA GLU A 30 24.89 -15.10 5.44
C GLU A 30 24.68 -15.14 3.93
N SER A 31 24.17 -14.05 3.34
CA SER A 31 23.83 -13.98 1.92
C SER A 31 25.05 -14.21 1.01
N ILE A 32 26.17 -13.56 1.32
CA ILE A 32 27.39 -13.70 0.53
C ILE A 32 28.02 -15.08 0.73
N THR A 33 27.93 -15.66 1.92
CA THR A 33 28.43 -17.02 2.17
C THR A 33 27.64 -18.02 1.34
N GLU A 34 26.30 -17.94 1.33
CA GLU A 34 25.45 -18.79 0.49
C GLU A 34 25.74 -18.63 -1.01
N TRP A 35 25.96 -17.38 -1.46
CA TRP A 35 26.36 -17.11 -2.83
C TRP A 35 27.68 -17.79 -3.18
N LEU A 36 28.68 -17.67 -2.31
CA LEU A 36 30.03 -18.23 -2.50
C LEU A 36 30.09 -19.76 -2.36
N LEU A 37 29.05 -20.42 -1.84
CA LEU A 37 28.89 -21.86 -1.96
C LEU A 37 28.54 -22.28 -3.40
N LYS A 38 27.82 -21.43 -4.13
CA LYS A 38 27.34 -21.71 -5.50
C LYS A 38 28.27 -21.15 -6.57
N LYS A 39 28.82 -19.95 -6.36
CA LYS A 39 29.62 -19.20 -7.34
C LYS A 39 30.80 -18.54 -6.66
N LYS A 40 32.03 -18.85 -7.10
CA LYS A 40 33.28 -18.32 -6.54
C LYS A 40 33.63 -16.91 -7.04
N THR A 41 32.64 -16.03 -7.14
CA THR A 41 32.79 -14.66 -7.65
C THR A 41 32.00 -13.65 -6.83
N CYS A 42 32.46 -12.40 -6.80
CA CYS A 42 31.71 -11.28 -6.23
C CYS A 42 30.43 -11.03 -7.05
N PRO A 43 29.25 -10.93 -6.42
CA PRO A 43 27.99 -10.67 -7.12
C PRO A 43 27.95 -9.37 -7.92
N ILE A 44 28.74 -8.37 -7.54
CA ILE A 44 28.68 -7.02 -8.12
C ILE A 44 29.64 -6.88 -9.32
N CYS A 45 30.91 -7.22 -9.13
CA CYS A 45 31.95 -7.01 -10.16
C CYS A 45 32.43 -8.29 -10.82
N ASN A 46 31.91 -9.45 -10.40
CA ASN A 46 32.25 -10.78 -10.93
C ASN A 46 33.73 -11.21 -10.76
N ASN A 47 34.53 -10.47 -9.98
CA ASN A 47 35.89 -10.86 -9.62
C ASN A 47 35.89 -12.14 -8.78
N SER A 48 36.92 -12.98 -8.90
CA SER A 48 37.07 -14.19 -8.08
C SER A 48 37.08 -13.84 -6.59
N LEU A 49 36.23 -14.52 -5.82
CA LEU A 49 36.05 -14.29 -4.39
C LEU A 49 35.80 -15.62 -3.68
N GLN A 50 36.45 -15.82 -2.53
CA GLN A 50 36.24 -16.95 -1.62
C GLN A 50 35.76 -16.46 -0.26
N VAL A 51 35.23 -17.38 0.56
CA VAL A 51 34.62 -17.04 1.87
C VAL A 51 35.66 -16.53 2.86
N ASP A 52 36.88 -17.06 2.82
CA ASP A 52 38.02 -16.65 3.64
C ASP A 52 38.60 -15.28 3.24
N GLU A 53 38.21 -14.74 2.08
CA GLU A 53 38.57 -13.40 1.61
C GLU A 53 37.54 -12.32 2.04
N LEU A 54 36.57 -12.68 2.89
CA LEU A 54 35.62 -11.77 3.50
C LEU A 54 36.13 -11.29 4.84
N THR A 55 36.12 -9.98 5.04
CA THR A 55 36.50 -9.36 6.31
C THR A 55 35.29 -8.70 6.96
N PRO A 56 35.09 -8.80 8.29
CA PRO A 56 34.00 -8.08 8.95
C PRO A 56 34.12 -6.56 8.73
N ASN A 57 33.02 -5.92 8.34
CA ASN A 57 32.95 -4.47 8.18
C ASN A 57 32.38 -3.83 9.45
N TYR A 58 33.23 -3.68 10.47
CA TYR A 58 32.84 -3.17 11.78
C TYR A 58 32.31 -1.73 11.72
N THR A 59 32.93 -0.86 10.91
CA THR A 59 32.48 0.52 10.72
C THR A 59 31.04 0.57 10.20
N LEU A 60 30.73 -0.20 9.15
CA LEU A 60 29.37 -0.23 8.59
C LEU A 60 28.38 -0.81 9.60
N ARG A 61 28.77 -1.85 10.33
CA ARG A 61 27.94 -2.44 11.40
C ARG A 61 27.63 -1.42 12.50
N ASP A 62 28.62 -0.65 12.93
CA ASP A 62 28.46 0.31 14.02
C ASP A 62 27.62 1.51 13.57
N ILE A 63 27.73 1.94 12.30
CA ILE A 63 26.84 2.95 11.71
C ILE A 63 25.40 2.43 11.65
N ILE A 64 25.17 1.21 11.13
CA ILE A 64 23.84 0.59 11.07
C ILE A 64 23.22 0.50 12.47
N LYS A 65 23.99 0.00 13.45
CA LYS A 65 23.56 -0.07 14.86
C LYS A 65 23.29 1.30 15.46
N HIS A 66 24.13 2.30 15.16
CA HIS A 66 23.92 3.66 15.68
C HIS A 66 22.61 4.24 15.14
N MET A 67 22.32 4.03 13.86
CA MET A 67 21.03 4.42 13.25
C MET A 67 19.82 3.69 13.86
N GLU A 68 19.97 2.41 14.22
CA GLU A 68 18.91 1.63 14.89
C GLU A 68 18.73 1.99 16.37
N SER A 69 19.82 2.39 17.04
CA SER A 69 19.88 2.64 18.50
C SER A 69 19.64 4.08 18.92
N GLN A 70 19.56 5.03 17.98
CA GLN A 70 19.15 6.40 18.30
C GLN A 70 17.62 6.47 18.50
N PRO A 71 17.10 6.66 19.73
CA PRO A 71 15.76 7.18 19.89
C PRO A 71 15.73 8.58 19.26
N GLN A 72 14.71 8.88 18.46
CA GLN A 72 14.50 10.22 17.89
C GLN A 72 14.57 11.28 19.00
N GLN A 73 15.73 11.90 19.20
CA GLN A 73 15.92 12.96 20.18
C GLN A 73 15.32 14.25 19.63
N SER A 74 14.33 14.74 20.37
CA SER A 74 13.62 16.00 20.20
C SER A 74 14.51 17.16 20.66
N GLN A 75 14.69 18.19 19.83
CA GLN A 75 15.20 19.50 20.27
C GLN A 75 14.04 20.51 20.43
N PRO A 76 14.16 21.51 21.34
CA PRO A 76 13.02 22.30 21.82
C PRO A 76 12.64 23.46 20.88
N GLN A 77 11.36 23.50 20.51
CA GLN A 77 10.54 24.69 20.18
C GLN A 77 11.19 25.83 19.35
N GLN A 78 11.46 25.57 18.06
CA GLN A 78 11.17 26.45 16.90
C GLN A 78 11.14 25.58 15.62
N HIS A 79 10.19 24.65 15.50
CA HIS A 79 10.07 23.78 14.32
C HIS A 79 8.61 23.40 14.09
N ASP A 80 7.85 24.22 13.36
CA ASP A 80 6.43 23.93 13.09
C ASP A 80 6.02 24.12 11.62
N GLN A 81 6.97 24.05 10.68
CA GLN A 81 6.66 24.17 9.25
C GLN A 81 7.32 23.14 8.32
N ASN A 82 8.14 22.21 8.82
CA ASN A 82 8.97 21.35 7.96
C ASN A 82 8.84 19.84 8.19
N GLN A 83 7.72 19.38 8.77
CA GLN A 83 7.51 17.96 9.03
C GLN A 83 6.34 17.38 8.22
N LYS A 84 6.58 16.22 7.63
CA LYS A 84 5.56 15.40 6.98
C LYS A 84 4.37 15.20 7.92
N SER A 85 3.15 15.38 7.42
CA SER A 85 1.93 15.34 8.22
C SER A 85 0.87 14.42 7.62
N ILE A 86 -0.02 13.90 8.47
CA ILE A 86 -1.15 13.06 8.06
C ILE A 86 -2.43 13.70 8.55
N HIS A 87 -3.25 14.18 7.62
CA HIS A 87 -4.52 14.85 7.91
C HIS A 87 -5.50 14.66 6.75
N GLN A 88 -6.76 15.05 6.97
CA GLN A 88 -7.76 14.98 5.89
C GLN A 88 -7.49 16.07 4.85
N PRO A 89 -7.48 15.75 3.55
CA PRO A 89 -7.22 16.73 2.51
C PRO A 89 -8.35 17.76 2.43
N GLN A 90 -7.99 19.02 2.20
CA GLN A 90 -8.93 20.06 1.80
C GLN A 90 -9.39 19.83 0.35
N GLN A 91 -10.48 20.47 -0.08
CA GLN A 91 -11.09 20.25 -1.39
C GLN A 91 -10.10 20.37 -2.57
N LEU A 92 -9.19 21.35 -2.53
CA LEU A 92 -8.16 21.53 -3.56
C LEU A 92 -7.13 20.38 -3.56
N GLN A 93 -6.74 19.91 -2.38
CA GLN A 93 -5.80 18.79 -2.21
C GLN A 93 -6.43 17.45 -2.60
N THR A 94 -7.76 17.34 -2.58
CA THR A 94 -8.48 16.15 -3.09
C THR A 94 -8.22 15.93 -4.59
N GLN A 95 -8.02 16.98 -5.38
CA GLN A 95 -7.66 16.83 -6.79
C GLN A 95 -6.23 16.29 -6.94
N GLU A 96 -5.29 16.75 -6.14
CA GLU A 96 -3.92 16.22 -6.15
C GLU A 96 -3.89 14.75 -5.69
N ALA A 97 -4.68 14.42 -4.68
CA ALA A 97 -4.85 13.05 -4.19
C ALA A 97 -5.39 12.10 -5.28
N SER A 98 -6.29 12.56 -6.15
CA SER A 98 -6.81 11.73 -7.25
C SER A 98 -5.75 11.44 -8.30
N VAL A 99 -4.83 12.37 -8.53
CA VAL A 99 -3.67 12.18 -9.41
C VAL A 99 -2.70 11.14 -8.83
N ILE A 100 -2.44 11.19 -7.52
CA ILE A 100 -1.65 10.15 -6.84
C ILE A 100 -2.33 8.79 -6.93
N LEU A 101 -3.65 8.75 -6.70
CA LEU A 101 -4.44 7.53 -6.80
C LEU A 101 -4.34 6.90 -8.19
N GLU A 102 -4.53 7.68 -9.25
CA GLU A 102 -4.41 7.17 -10.62
C GLU A 102 -2.98 6.69 -10.92
N ARG A 103 -1.95 7.46 -10.58
CA ARG A 103 -0.56 7.08 -10.84
C ARG A 103 -0.15 5.80 -10.10
N ALA A 104 -0.62 5.63 -8.87
CA ALA A 104 -0.32 4.47 -8.03
C ALA A 104 -1.06 3.21 -8.50
N THR A 105 -2.25 3.36 -9.09
CA THR A 105 -3.11 2.24 -9.50
C THR A 105 -3.12 2.00 -11.00
N ARG A 106 -2.47 2.82 -11.83
CA ARG A 106 -2.50 2.68 -13.30
C ARG A 106 -2.21 1.27 -13.81
N ASP A 107 -1.25 0.61 -13.19
CA ASP A 107 -0.80 -0.73 -13.55
C ASP A 107 -1.42 -1.85 -12.71
N ASP A 108 -2.34 -1.51 -11.81
CA ASP A 108 -3.13 -2.45 -11.02
C ASP A 108 -4.01 -3.34 -11.91
N ILE A 109 -4.24 -4.57 -11.45
CA ILE A 109 -4.99 -5.59 -12.20
C ILE A 109 -6.44 -5.16 -12.48
N PHE A 110 -7.09 -4.42 -11.57
CA PHE A 110 -8.44 -3.90 -11.78
C PHE A 110 -8.45 -2.75 -12.76
N MET A 111 -7.49 -1.82 -12.68
CA MET A 111 -7.38 -0.72 -13.65
C MET A 111 -7.09 -1.24 -15.06
N LYS A 112 -6.24 -2.26 -15.19
CA LYS A 112 -6.01 -2.99 -16.45
C LYS A 112 -7.27 -3.69 -16.94
N PHE A 113 -8.04 -4.34 -16.06
CA PHE A 113 -9.31 -4.94 -16.44
C PHE A 113 -10.34 -3.88 -16.89
N PHE A 114 -10.41 -2.73 -16.21
CA PHE A 114 -11.35 -1.66 -16.55
C PHE A 114 -10.98 -0.98 -17.86
N PHE A 115 -9.71 -0.64 -18.09
CA PHE A 115 -9.31 0.26 -19.17
C PHE A 115 -8.26 -0.30 -20.13
N GLY A 116 -7.71 -1.50 -19.90
CA GLY A 116 -6.57 -2.05 -20.67
C GLY A 116 -6.80 -2.14 -22.18
N ASN A 117 -8.06 -2.29 -22.60
CA ASN A 117 -8.45 -2.46 -24.00
C ASN A 117 -8.89 -1.15 -24.70
N VAL A 118 -8.69 0.02 -24.08
CA VAL A 118 -9.01 1.33 -24.70
C VAL A 118 -7.76 2.18 -24.87
N SER A 119 -7.70 2.96 -25.95
CA SER A 119 -6.55 3.83 -26.27
C SER A 119 -6.43 5.02 -25.31
N TYR A 120 -7.55 5.50 -24.76
CA TYR A 120 -7.65 6.64 -23.86
C TYR A 120 -7.59 6.25 -22.37
N LYS A 121 -6.99 5.10 -22.04
CA LYS A 121 -6.96 4.53 -20.69
C LYS A 121 -6.42 5.48 -19.60
N ILE A 122 -5.46 6.34 -19.95
CA ILE A 122 -4.88 7.30 -19.00
C ILE A 122 -5.90 8.38 -18.63
N THR A 123 -6.53 9.02 -19.61
CA THR A 123 -7.51 10.09 -19.34
C THR A 123 -8.78 9.54 -18.70
N ALA A 124 -9.23 8.34 -19.10
CA ALA A 124 -10.33 7.65 -18.42
C ALA A 124 -9.98 7.29 -16.96
N GLY A 125 -8.77 6.78 -16.70
CA GLY A 125 -8.30 6.47 -15.36
C GLY A 125 -8.23 7.70 -14.46
N GLN A 126 -7.71 8.81 -14.98
CA GLN A 126 -7.64 10.09 -14.25
C GLN A 126 -9.03 10.59 -13.86
N TRP A 127 -9.95 10.63 -14.83
CA TRP A 127 -11.33 11.03 -14.59
C TRP A 127 -12.03 10.10 -13.58
N PHE A 128 -11.81 8.79 -13.72
CA PHE A 128 -12.37 7.80 -12.80
C PHE A 128 -11.87 8.00 -11.37
N CYS A 129 -10.56 8.12 -11.15
CA CYS A 129 -9.98 8.35 -9.83
C CYS A 129 -10.45 9.69 -9.22
N GLU A 130 -10.59 10.73 -10.03
CA GLU A 130 -11.17 12.01 -9.60
C GLU A 130 -12.59 11.81 -9.07
N LYS A 131 -13.47 11.15 -9.83
CA LYS A 131 -14.87 10.93 -9.40
C LYS A 131 -14.99 9.98 -8.23
N MET A 132 -14.16 8.93 -8.17
CA MET A 132 -14.10 8.02 -7.04
C MET A 132 -13.72 8.73 -5.75
N LEU A 133 -12.72 9.61 -5.80
CA LEU A 133 -12.29 10.34 -4.61
C LEU A 133 -13.28 11.46 -4.23
N ALA A 134 -13.86 12.16 -5.22
CA ALA A 134 -14.94 13.11 -4.99
C ALA A 134 -16.19 12.47 -4.37
N TYR A 135 -16.49 11.21 -4.74
CA TYR A 135 -17.52 10.41 -4.08
C TYR A 135 -17.10 9.94 -2.69
N ALA A 136 -15.84 9.56 -2.50
CA ALA A 136 -15.34 9.09 -1.22
C ALA A 136 -15.45 10.16 -0.13
N VAL A 137 -15.10 11.42 -0.42
CA VAL A 137 -15.15 12.50 0.59
C VAL A 137 -16.56 12.79 1.11
N THR A 138 -17.63 12.33 0.45
CA THR A 138 -19.01 12.53 0.90
C THR A 138 -19.54 11.41 1.81
N LYS A 139 -18.82 10.29 1.91
CA LYS A 139 -19.25 9.09 2.66
C LYS A 139 -18.16 8.44 3.51
N ALA A 140 -16.91 8.81 3.31
CA ALA A 140 -15.75 8.17 3.90
C ALA A 140 -14.82 9.21 4.51
N ARG A 141 -13.96 8.75 5.41
CA ARG A 141 -12.82 9.53 5.90
C ARG A 141 -11.68 9.32 4.92
N VAL A 142 -11.16 10.43 4.40
CA VAL A 142 -9.99 10.44 3.52
C VAL A 142 -8.82 11.04 4.29
N TRP A 143 -7.68 10.35 4.32
CA TRP A 143 -6.44 10.88 4.88
C TRP A 143 -5.39 10.99 3.78
N GLY A 144 -4.69 12.12 3.75
CA GLY A 144 -3.51 12.34 2.91
C GLY A 144 -2.24 12.30 3.75
N VAL A 145 -1.14 11.85 3.13
CA VAL A 145 0.22 12.12 3.62
C VAL A 145 0.76 13.32 2.87
N PHE A 146 1.16 14.34 3.60
CA PHE A 146 1.69 15.59 3.05
C PHE A 146 3.15 15.72 3.44
N GLU A 147 4.01 15.94 2.45
CA GLU A 147 5.43 16.20 2.65
C GLU A 147 5.67 17.60 3.23
N ALA A 148 6.93 17.90 3.58
CA ALA A 148 7.31 19.20 4.14
C ALA A 148 6.99 20.38 3.19
N ASP A 149 7.06 20.16 1.88
CA ASP A 149 6.68 21.12 0.84
C ASP A 149 5.16 21.17 0.57
N LYS A 150 4.36 20.53 1.43
CA LYS A 150 2.90 20.38 1.35
C LYS A 150 2.41 19.55 0.17
N THR A 151 3.30 18.90 -0.60
CA THR A 151 2.88 17.98 -1.66
C THR A 151 2.26 16.73 -1.07
N ILE A 152 1.17 16.24 -1.66
CA ILE A 152 0.58 14.97 -1.26
C ILE A 152 1.36 13.80 -1.86
N SER A 153 1.70 12.83 -1.01
CA SER A 153 2.49 11.66 -1.39
C SER A 153 1.75 10.34 -1.18
N GLY A 154 0.56 10.39 -0.58
CA GLY A 154 -0.28 9.23 -0.40
C GLY A 154 -1.69 9.59 0.06
N VAL A 155 -2.63 8.69 -0.20
CA VAL A 155 -4.04 8.82 0.16
C VAL A 155 -4.58 7.50 0.68
N MET A 156 -5.42 7.56 1.71
CA MET A 156 -6.16 6.44 2.26
C MET A 156 -7.64 6.82 2.39
N VAL A 157 -8.52 5.95 1.90
CA VAL A 157 -9.98 6.13 1.96
C VAL A 157 -10.56 5.03 2.83
N VAL A 158 -11.28 5.42 3.89
CA VAL A 158 -11.89 4.47 4.82
C VAL A 158 -13.31 4.89 5.15
N GLN A 159 -14.27 3.99 4.91
CA GLN A 159 -15.63 4.15 5.38
C GLN A 159 -15.72 3.75 6.86
N PRO A 160 -16.28 4.61 7.73
CA PRO A 160 -16.52 4.27 9.12
C PRO A 160 -17.67 3.25 9.24
N PRO A 161 -17.83 2.63 10.41
CA PRO A 161 -18.93 1.71 10.62
C PRO A 161 -20.29 2.35 10.43
N HIS A 162 -21.28 1.55 10.02
CA HIS A 162 -22.66 1.97 9.69
C HIS A 162 -22.83 2.86 8.44
N ASP A 163 -21.74 3.42 7.90
CA ASP A 163 -21.73 4.14 6.61
C ASP A 163 -21.34 3.26 5.41
N VAL A 164 -21.16 1.96 5.64
CA VAL A 164 -20.82 0.96 4.63
C VAL A 164 -22.05 0.50 3.84
N ASN A 165 -22.81 1.48 3.37
CA ASN A 165 -23.98 1.31 2.54
C ASN A 165 -23.53 1.50 1.09
N GLY A 166 -23.92 0.56 0.23
CA GLY A 166 -23.53 0.49 -1.19
C GLY A 166 -23.65 1.78 -2.00
N ILE A 167 -23.39 1.68 -3.30
CA ILE A 167 -23.30 2.88 -4.13
C ILE A 167 -24.64 3.64 -4.16
N SER A 168 -24.63 4.88 -3.65
CA SER A 168 -25.76 5.81 -3.71
C SER A 168 -25.79 6.55 -5.05
N ILE A 169 -26.79 6.25 -5.87
CA ILE A 169 -27.02 6.87 -7.19
C ILE A 169 -27.17 8.39 -7.06
N ALA A 170 -27.94 8.88 -6.09
CA ALA A 170 -28.15 10.31 -5.89
C ALA A 170 -26.82 11.05 -5.63
N GLN A 171 -25.91 10.44 -4.85
CA GLN A 171 -24.59 11.02 -4.62
C GLN A 171 -23.67 10.88 -5.84
N MET A 172 -23.74 9.78 -6.59
CA MET A 172 -23.00 9.67 -7.86
C MET A 172 -23.38 10.80 -8.82
N VAL A 173 -24.67 11.10 -8.93
CA VAL A 173 -25.17 12.22 -9.76
C VAL A 173 -24.60 13.54 -9.28
N LYS A 174 -24.61 13.80 -7.96
CA LYS A 174 -24.07 15.04 -7.37
C LYS A 174 -22.58 15.26 -7.67
N VAL A 175 -21.79 14.20 -7.77
CA VAL A 175 -20.35 14.29 -8.10
C VAL A 175 -20.07 14.28 -9.61
N GLY A 176 -21.11 14.36 -10.44
CA GLY A 176 -20.98 14.49 -11.90
C GLY A 176 -20.83 13.17 -12.66
N MET A 177 -21.19 12.03 -12.06
CA MET A 177 -21.07 10.72 -12.72
C MET A 177 -22.08 10.49 -13.86
N LEU A 178 -23.02 11.42 -14.11
CA LEU A 178 -23.86 11.38 -15.32
C LEU A 178 -23.02 11.42 -16.61
N GLY A 179 -21.85 12.06 -16.56
CA GLY A 179 -20.90 12.11 -17.67
C GLY A 179 -20.06 10.85 -17.87
N ALA A 180 -20.23 9.81 -17.04
CA ALA A 180 -19.38 8.62 -17.06
C ALA A 180 -19.35 7.89 -18.43
N PRO A 181 -20.47 7.71 -19.16
CA PRO A 181 -20.42 7.07 -20.48
C PRO A 181 -19.54 7.81 -21.49
N PHE A 182 -19.46 9.14 -21.41
CA PHE A 182 -18.68 9.96 -22.34
C PHE A 182 -17.19 9.98 -22.03
N HIS A 183 -16.80 9.82 -20.76
CA HIS A 183 -15.39 9.83 -20.33
C HIS A 183 -14.79 8.43 -20.27
N LEU A 184 -15.57 7.43 -19.88
CA LEU A 184 -15.11 6.06 -19.68
C LEU A 184 -15.49 5.13 -20.84
N GLY A 185 -16.55 5.44 -21.59
CA GLY A 185 -17.17 4.51 -22.53
C GLY A 185 -18.01 3.43 -21.85
N PHE A 186 -18.98 2.86 -22.58
CA PHE A 186 -19.92 1.87 -22.05
C PHE A 186 -19.24 0.56 -21.60
N GLY A 187 -18.20 0.11 -22.30
CA GLY A 187 -17.48 -1.11 -21.97
C GLY A 187 -16.78 -1.04 -20.60
N PRO A 188 -15.83 -0.11 -20.40
CA PRO A 188 -15.20 0.13 -19.10
C PRO A 188 -16.21 0.42 -17.99
N LEU A 189 -17.20 1.28 -18.23
CA LEU A 189 -18.23 1.60 -17.23
C LEU A 189 -19.00 0.35 -16.77
N THR A 190 -19.38 -0.53 -17.70
CA THR A 190 -20.06 -1.79 -17.36
C THR A 190 -19.16 -2.71 -16.54
N ARG A 191 -17.86 -2.77 -16.83
CA ARG A 191 -16.90 -3.56 -16.03
C ARG A 191 -16.78 -3.01 -14.60
N ILE A 192 -16.62 -1.70 -14.46
CA ILE A 192 -16.53 -1.02 -13.16
C ILE A 192 -17.77 -1.30 -12.31
N LEU A 193 -18.97 -1.03 -12.85
CA LEU A 193 -20.23 -1.22 -12.11
C LEU A 193 -20.42 -2.68 -11.66
N LYS A 194 -20.10 -3.64 -12.53
CA LYS A 194 -20.16 -5.08 -12.19
C LYS A 194 -19.13 -5.48 -11.14
N SER A 195 -17.91 -4.94 -11.21
CA SER A 195 -16.87 -5.23 -10.22
C SER A 195 -17.19 -4.61 -8.86
N SER A 196 -17.70 -3.38 -8.82
CA SER A 196 -18.13 -2.75 -7.57
C SER A 196 -19.30 -3.50 -6.91
N ASP A 197 -20.33 -3.87 -7.67
CA ASP A 197 -21.46 -4.66 -7.18
C ASP A 197 -21.03 -6.06 -6.69
N PHE A 198 -20.03 -6.67 -7.35
CA PHE A 198 -19.44 -7.91 -6.88
C PHE A 198 -18.68 -7.75 -5.56
N ALA A 199 -17.80 -6.74 -5.45
CA ALA A 199 -17.07 -6.44 -4.21
C ALA A 199 -18.04 -6.16 -3.05
N GLU A 200 -19.08 -5.38 -3.28
CA GLU A 200 -20.11 -5.04 -2.29
C GLU A 200 -20.87 -6.29 -1.78
N ARG A 201 -21.17 -7.25 -2.66
CA ARG A 201 -21.75 -8.54 -2.24
C ARG A 201 -20.81 -9.36 -1.38
N ILE A 202 -19.52 -9.40 -1.73
CA ILE A 202 -18.52 -10.13 -0.96
C ILE A 202 -18.32 -9.49 0.42
N HIS A 203 -18.18 -8.17 0.44
CA HIS A 203 -18.09 -7.38 1.66
C HIS A 203 -19.26 -7.66 2.61
N ARG A 204 -20.51 -7.59 2.14
CA ARG A 204 -21.70 -7.97 2.92
C ARG A 204 -21.66 -9.41 3.41
N LYS A 205 -21.20 -10.34 2.58
CA LYS A 205 -21.13 -11.77 2.93
C LYS A 205 -20.11 -12.05 4.04
N GLU A 206 -18.96 -11.41 4.00
CA GLU A 206 -17.86 -11.62 4.94
C GLU A 206 -18.08 -10.89 6.27
N MET A 207 -18.61 -9.67 6.21
CA MET A 207 -18.78 -8.83 7.39
C MET A 207 -20.15 -8.93 8.04
N GLY A 208 -21.22 -9.19 7.28
CA GLY A 208 -22.59 -9.21 7.80
C GLY A 208 -22.92 -7.92 8.56
N GLU A 209 -23.38 -8.06 9.79
CA GLU A 209 -23.72 -6.95 10.69
C GLU A 209 -22.56 -6.54 11.63
N LYS A 210 -21.37 -7.13 11.47
CA LYS A 210 -20.23 -6.82 12.35
C LYS A 210 -19.88 -5.34 12.28
N ASN A 211 -19.49 -4.79 13.41
CA ASN A 211 -19.00 -3.42 13.48
C ASN A 211 -17.59 -3.33 12.89
N HIS A 212 -17.42 -2.60 11.78
CA HIS A 212 -16.13 -2.58 11.08
C HIS A 212 -15.91 -1.31 10.25
N TYR A 213 -14.64 -0.94 10.12
CA TYR A 213 -14.17 0.02 9.12
C TYR A 213 -13.90 -0.71 7.81
N TYR A 214 -14.28 -0.11 6.70
CA TYR A 214 -13.93 -0.60 5.36
C TYR A 214 -12.84 0.28 4.75
N LEU A 215 -11.62 -0.24 4.68
CA LEU A 215 -10.51 0.38 3.96
C LEU A 215 -10.68 0.09 2.47
N ASN A 216 -11.30 1.05 1.76
CA ASN A 216 -11.59 0.92 0.33
C ASN A 216 -10.35 1.09 -0.54
N CYS A 217 -9.42 1.95 -0.11
CA CYS A 217 -8.27 2.30 -0.92
C CYS A 217 -7.12 2.82 -0.07
N ILE A 218 -5.91 2.42 -0.45
CA ILE A 218 -4.66 3.05 -0.01
C ILE A 218 -3.73 3.13 -1.22
N ALA A 219 -3.22 4.33 -1.51
CA ALA A 219 -2.38 4.60 -2.66
C ALA A 219 -1.24 5.53 -2.25
N ILE A 220 -0.02 5.18 -2.61
CA ILE A 220 1.20 5.96 -2.35
C ILE A 220 1.83 6.32 -3.68
N ASP A 221 2.37 7.53 -3.80
CA ASP A 221 3.11 7.94 -5.01
C ASP A 221 4.16 6.86 -5.35
N PRO A 222 4.17 6.34 -6.59
CA PRO A 222 5.15 5.34 -7.03
C PRO A 222 6.61 5.70 -6.71
N LYS A 223 6.98 6.98 -6.77
CA LYS A 223 8.34 7.48 -6.48
C LYS A 223 8.73 7.35 -5.01
N LEU A 224 7.75 7.22 -4.13
CA LEU A 224 7.90 7.21 -2.68
C LEU A 224 7.46 5.87 -2.07
N ARG A 225 7.36 4.82 -2.90
CA ARG A 225 7.09 3.45 -2.43
C ARG A 225 8.20 3.00 -1.49
N ARG A 226 7.83 2.13 -0.54
CA ARG A 226 8.72 1.55 0.48
C ARG A 226 9.33 2.54 1.48
N ALA A 227 8.98 3.82 1.42
CA ALA A 227 9.42 4.84 2.38
C ALA A 227 8.45 5.01 3.58
N GLY A 228 7.75 3.94 3.98
CA GLY A 228 6.94 3.91 5.21
C GLY A 228 5.55 4.58 5.16
N ARG A 229 5.25 5.45 4.18
CA ARG A 229 3.99 6.23 4.12
C ARG A 229 2.71 5.40 4.23
N GLY A 230 2.66 4.26 3.55
CA GLY A 230 1.50 3.35 3.65
C GLY A 230 1.31 2.78 5.05
N ARG A 231 2.41 2.44 5.74
CA ARG A 231 2.38 1.97 7.13
C ARG A 231 1.88 3.07 8.06
N GLU A 232 2.28 4.31 7.85
CA GLU A 232 1.86 5.44 8.68
C GLU A 232 0.37 5.76 8.51
N LEU A 233 -0.16 5.70 7.26
CA LEU A 233 -1.59 5.81 7.01
C LEU A 233 -2.37 4.69 7.71
N ILE A 234 -1.96 3.44 7.56
CA ILE A 234 -2.63 2.33 8.25
C ILE A 234 -2.52 2.49 9.76
N LYS A 235 -1.35 2.85 10.28
CA LYS A 235 -1.19 3.11 11.72
C LYS A 235 -2.17 4.16 12.22
N LYS A 236 -2.41 5.24 11.46
CA LYS A 236 -3.42 6.25 11.81
C LYS A 236 -4.82 5.66 11.93
N LEU A 237 -5.20 4.75 11.04
CA LEU A 237 -6.47 4.02 11.13
C LEU A 237 -6.48 3.06 12.33
N LEU A 238 -5.43 2.27 12.50
CA LEU A 238 -5.34 1.28 13.57
C LEU A 238 -5.34 1.93 14.94
N ASP A 239 -4.73 3.11 15.12
CA ASP A 239 -4.79 3.84 16.40
C ASP A 239 -6.24 4.24 16.77
N ILE A 240 -7.10 4.51 15.79
CA ILE A 240 -8.53 4.80 16.00
C ILE A 240 -9.31 3.52 16.29
N VAL A 241 -9.04 2.46 15.54
CA VAL A 241 -9.75 1.17 15.68
C VAL A 241 -9.36 0.50 17.00
N ASP A 242 -8.08 0.53 17.34
CA ASP A 242 -7.55 -0.06 18.56
C ASP A 242 -7.91 0.78 19.81
N SER A 243 -8.50 1.97 19.67
CA SER A 243 -9.12 2.68 20.79
C SER A 243 -10.60 2.31 20.99
N GLN A 244 -11.17 1.47 20.13
CA GLN A 244 -12.58 1.04 20.17
C GLN A 244 -12.66 -0.44 20.59
N GLU A 245 -13.77 -0.81 21.22
CA GLU A 245 -14.10 -2.20 21.55
C GLU A 245 -14.93 -2.83 20.44
N ASP A 246 -14.68 -4.11 20.15
CA ASP A 246 -15.42 -4.92 19.17
C ASP A 246 -15.55 -4.27 17.77
N VAL A 247 -14.46 -3.69 17.28
CA VAL A 247 -14.37 -3.13 15.93
C VAL A 247 -13.28 -3.83 15.14
N SER A 248 -13.60 -4.19 13.90
CA SER A 248 -12.65 -4.77 12.94
C SER A 248 -12.35 -3.85 11.77
N VAL A 249 -11.33 -4.18 10.99
CA VAL A 249 -11.02 -3.53 9.71
C VAL A 249 -11.10 -4.57 8.60
N TYR A 250 -11.85 -4.26 7.57
CA TYR A 250 -11.98 -5.07 6.36
C TYR A 250 -11.36 -4.33 5.17
N THR A 251 -10.72 -5.07 4.26
CA THR A 251 -10.22 -4.55 2.98
C THR A 251 -10.16 -5.66 1.94
N GLU A 252 -10.23 -5.31 0.66
CA GLU A 252 -9.84 -6.17 -0.44
C GLU A 252 -8.51 -5.74 -1.06
N CYS A 253 -7.71 -6.72 -1.48
CA CYS A 253 -6.45 -6.46 -2.16
C CYS A 253 -6.08 -7.58 -3.14
N ASP A 254 -5.09 -7.32 -4.00
CA ASP A 254 -4.48 -8.36 -4.81
C ASP A 254 -3.44 -9.18 -4.01
N LEU A 255 -2.86 -10.20 -4.66
CA LEU A 255 -1.87 -11.08 -4.00
C LEU A 255 -0.61 -10.32 -3.60
N GLU A 256 -0.12 -9.43 -4.48
CA GLU A 256 1.14 -8.69 -4.28
C GLU A 256 1.05 -7.75 -3.08
N PHE A 257 -0.13 -7.18 -2.83
CA PHE A 257 -0.37 -6.24 -1.75
C PHE A 257 -0.81 -6.91 -0.43
N SER A 258 -1.18 -8.19 -0.46
CA SER A 258 -1.62 -8.93 0.72
C SER A 258 -0.54 -9.00 1.83
N GLU A 259 0.74 -9.15 1.45
CA GLU A 259 1.86 -9.21 2.41
C GLU A 259 2.03 -7.90 3.18
N PHE A 260 1.74 -6.76 2.55
CA PHE A 260 1.76 -5.47 3.22
C PHE A 260 0.74 -5.42 4.36
N PHE A 261 -0.49 -5.91 4.12
CA PHE A 261 -1.55 -5.98 5.12
C PHE A 261 -1.28 -7.03 6.21
N LYS A 262 -0.72 -8.19 5.88
CA LYS A 262 -0.32 -9.21 6.87
C LYS A 262 0.67 -8.64 7.90
N LYS A 263 1.65 -7.86 7.44
CA LYS A 263 2.61 -7.16 8.33
C LYS A 263 1.96 -6.13 9.26
N GLN A 264 0.73 -5.69 8.98
CA GLN A 264 -0.05 -4.79 9.84
C GLN A 264 -1.09 -5.55 10.70
N GLY A 265 -1.03 -6.88 10.73
CA GLY A 265 -1.90 -7.73 11.56
C GLY A 265 -3.24 -8.11 10.93
N PHE A 266 -3.43 -7.89 9.62
CA PHE A 266 -4.59 -8.42 8.91
C PHE A 266 -4.39 -9.91 8.61
N ALA A 267 -5.44 -10.70 8.83
CA ALA A 267 -5.50 -12.10 8.40
C ALA A 267 -6.23 -12.19 7.06
N MET A 268 -5.76 -13.07 6.18
CA MET A 268 -6.47 -13.40 4.94
C MET A 268 -7.68 -14.25 5.30
N SER A 269 -8.87 -13.81 4.86
CA SER A 269 -10.11 -14.56 5.06
C SER A 269 -10.37 -15.50 3.89
N ARG A 270 -10.62 -14.98 2.69
CA ARG A 270 -10.91 -15.76 1.49
C ARG A 270 -10.39 -15.10 0.22
N TYR A 271 -10.35 -15.87 -0.87
CA TYR A 271 -10.10 -15.35 -2.22
C TYR A 271 -11.38 -15.46 -3.06
N TYR A 272 -11.58 -14.51 -3.96
CA TYR A 272 -12.75 -14.45 -4.82
C TYR A 272 -12.37 -14.20 -6.28
N LYS A 273 -13.08 -14.89 -7.19
CA LYS A 273 -13.10 -14.57 -8.61
C LYS A 273 -14.53 -14.23 -9.01
N GLN A 274 -14.70 -13.13 -9.72
CA GLN A 274 -15.98 -12.81 -10.34
C GLN A 274 -16.34 -13.91 -11.36
N HIS A 275 -17.34 -14.74 -11.03
CA HIS A 275 -17.82 -15.78 -11.94
C HIS A 275 -18.37 -15.15 -13.23
N ASN A 276 -18.11 -15.78 -14.38
CA ASN A 276 -18.52 -15.42 -15.76
C ASN A 276 -17.57 -14.61 -16.66
N LYS A 277 -16.32 -14.33 -16.25
CA LYS A 277 -15.29 -13.82 -17.19
C LYS A 277 -13.91 -14.37 -16.83
N GLU A 278 -13.26 -15.08 -17.76
CA GLU A 278 -11.90 -15.61 -17.56
C GLU A 278 -10.91 -14.49 -17.19
N GLU A 279 -11.09 -13.30 -17.78
CA GLU A 279 -10.25 -12.11 -17.63
C GLU A 279 -10.50 -11.29 -16.35
N ALA A 280 -11.55 -11.57 -15.56
CA ALA A 280 -11.82 -10.79 -14.36
C ALA A 280 -10.76 -11.09 -13.27
N PRO A 281 -10.15 -10.06 -12.67
CA PRO A 281 -9.11 -10.23 -11.66
C PRO A 281 -9.65 -10.88 -10.38
N PHE A 282 -8.76 -11.57 -9.69
CA PHE A 282 -9.02 -12.10 -8.35
C PHE A 282 -8.69 -11.04 -7.30
N PHE A 283 -9.35 -11.09 -6.16
CA PHE A 283 -8.91 -10.40 -4.95
C PHE A 283 -9.03 -11.28 -3.72
N TYR A 284 -8.28 -10.89 -2.70
CA TYR A 284 -8.30 -11.44 -1.36
C TYR A 284 -9.07 -10.50 -0.45
N THR A 285 -9.90 -11.06 0.41
CA THR A 285 -10.46 -10.33 1.55
C THR A 285 -9.53 -10.49 2.74
N MET A 286 -9.28 -9.38 3.42
CA MET A 286 -8.42 -9.34 4.58
C MET A 286 -9.13 -8.64 5.73
N ILE A 287 -9.07 -9.27 6.91
CA ILE A 287 -9.76 -8.80 8.10
C ILE A 287 -8.74 -8.69 9.24
N ARG A 288 -8.73 -7.55 9.92
CA ARG A 288 -8.03 -7.36 11.19
C ARG A 288 -9.05 -7.15 12.30
N SER A 289 -8.96 -7.94 13.35
CA SER A 289 -9.74 -7.76 14.58
C SER A 289 -8.80 -7.81 15.78
N LYS A 290 -9.15 -7.14 16.88
CA LYS A 290 -8.43 -7.27 18.15
C LYS A 290 -8.55 -8.67 18.74
N ASP A 291 -9.64 -9.36 18.44
CA ASP A 291 -9.91 -10.70 18.96
C ASP A 291 -9.02 -11.75 18.30
N LYS A 292 -8.05 -12.26 19.07
CA LYS A 292 -7.15 -13.36 18.70
C LYS A 292 -7.86 -14.66 18.31
N LYS A 293 -9.19 -14.78 18.49
CA LYS A 293 -9.96 -15.99 18.22
C LYS A 293 -10.26 -16.26 16.73
N ILE A 294 -10.12 -15.26 15.84
CA ILE A 294 -10.40 -15.45 14.40
C ILE A 294 -9.16 -15.90 13.62
N ASN A 295 -7.96 -15.74 14.16
CA ASN A 295 -6.70 -16.03 13.44
C ASN A 295 -6.38 -17.53 13.26
N ASN A 296 -7.19 -18.45 13.78
CA ASN A 296 -6.93 -19.90 13.74
C ASN A 296 -7.89 -20.72 12.85
N ASN A 297 -8.85 -20.11 12.16
CA ASN A 297 -9.85 -20.88 11.36
C ASN A 297 -9.69 -20.76 9.84
N SER A 298 -8.45 -20.69 9.35
CA SER A 298 -8.13 -20.84 7.92
C SER A 298 -7.21 -22.05 7.67
N SER A 299 -7.58 -23.19 8.24
CA SER A 299 -7.03 -24.50 7.87
C SER A 299 -8.14 -25.53 8.03
N ILE A 300 -8.86 -25.80 6.93
CA ILE A 300 -9.39 -27.09 6.44
C ILE A 300 -9.75 -26.84 4.97
#